data_AF-A0A7V3PYF7-F1
#
_entry.id   AF-A0A7V3PYF7-F1
#
_cell.length_a   1.000
_cell.length_b   1.000
_cell.length_c   1.000
_cell.angle_alpha   90.00
_cell.angle_beta   90.00
_cell.angle_gamma   90.00
#
_symmetry.space_group_name_H-M   'P 1'
#
loop_
_entity.id
_entity.type
_entity.pdbx_description
1 polymer ?
#
loop_
_entity_poly.entity_id
_entity_poly.type
_entity_poly.pdbx_seq_one_letter_code
_entity_poly.pdbx_strand_id
1 'polypeptide(L)'
;MPVWRVEIKEKSGAFDAIGAGIKKDIQDLGILSVDEVYFVQVYYLEGEIKEGELGKICSQLLVDNITQTFSWDGQAKVPAGFKGIEVAYNPGVMDPVEESVLKGVKDLGINGIRSVRTAKLYLLKGDISQEQLNKITEKLLYNRLIQHIVLPKKSLPHYREDNSSFRLVTLDILGAGEKKLLQISSQGQLFLSLDEMLRIKSYFRKLGRNPTDCELETIAQTWSEHCMHKTFRGRIDYTEILGPQRKRQLKINNLLKSTIMKVTTQLNKPWCVSVFHDNSGIIRFDQRYNVCFKVETHNHPSALEPFGGANTGVGGVIRDILGTGMAAKPIFNTDIFCFAPLDYPFSRLPKGVLHPKRIMKGVVSGVRDYGNKVGIPTVNGAVLFHPGFIGNPLVYCGTAGIIPRNRCFKKV
;
A
#
# COMPACT_ATOMS: atom_id res chain seq x y z
N MET A 1 -27.02 -13.44 11.48
CA MET A 1 -27.00 -14.33 10.31
C MET A 1 -25.96 -15.43 10.56
N PRO A 2 -26.10 -16.62 9.96
CA PRO A 2 -25.10 -17.67 10.11
C PRO A 2 -23.79 -17.27 9.40
N VAL A 3 -22.67 -17.74 9.96
CA VAL A 3 -21.33 -17.55 9.39
C VAL A 3 -20.73 -18.93 9.12
N TRP A 4 -20.39 -19.17 7.86
CA TRP A 4 -19.76 -20.39 7.40
C TRP A 4 -18.25 -20.20 7.35
N ARG A 5 -17.51 -21.06 8.03
CA ARG A 5 -16.05 -21.09 7.97
C ARG A 5 -15.61 -22.17 7.00
N VAL A 6 -14.99 -21.75 5.90
CA VAL A 6 -14.44 -22.62 4.87
C VAL A 6 -12.92 -22.58 4.95
N GLU A 7 -12.30 -23.74 5.02
CA GLU A 7 -10.84 -23.90 4.93
C GLU A 7 -10.48 -24.51 3.58
N ILE A 8 -9.45 -23.95 2.94
CA ILE A 8 -8.87 -24.45 1.69
C ILE A 8 -7.41 -24.77 1.94
N LYS A 9 -7.03 -26.00 1.60
CA LYS A 9 -5.67 -26.51 1.77
C LYS A 9 -5.23 -27.32 0.55
N GLU A 10 -3.94 -27.46 0.37
CA GLU A 10 -3.40 -28.37 -0.63
C GLU A 10 -3.78 -29.82 -0.30
N LYS A 11 -4.06 -30.62 -1.33
CA LYS A 11 -4.30 -32.06 -1.21
C LYS A 11 -3.05 -32.79 -0.74
N SER A 12 -3.23 -33.97 -0.16
CA SER A 12 -2.11 -34.85 0.16
C SER A 12 -1.29 -35.13 -1.10
N GLY A 13 0.03 -34.91 -1.02
CA GLY A 13 0.97 -35.06 -2.13
C GLY A 13 1.13 -33.82 -3.02
N ALA A 14 0.27 -32.80 -2.89
CA ALA A 14 0.49 -31.51 -3.55
C ALA A 14 1.49 -30.65 -2.77
N PHE A 15 2.28 -29.85 -3.49
CA PHE A 15 3.32 -29.02 -2.89
C PHE A 15 2.74 -27.70 -2.37
N ASP A 16 2.77 -27.52 -1.04
CA ASP A 16 2.42 -26.25 -0.41
C ASP A 16 3.56 -25.23 -0.54
N ALA A 17 3.53 -24.47 -1.62
CA ALA A 17 4.52 -23.44 -1.90
C ALA A 17 4.52 -22.30 -0.86
N ILE A 18 3.36 -21.97 -0.29
CA ILE A 18 3.24 -20.90 0.70
C ILE A 18 3.85 -21.38 2.02
N GLY A 19 3.47 -22.57 2.48
CA GLY A 19 4.03 -23.21 3.66
C GLY A 19 5.55 -23.36 3.57
N ALA A 20 6.06 -23.87 2.45
CA ALA A 20 7.50 -23.99 2.21
C ALA A 20 8.23 -22.64 2.23
N GLY A 21 7.62 -21.59 1.65
CA GLY A 21 8.15 -20.22 1.69
C GLY A 21 8.25 -19.69 3.13
N ILE A 22 7.18 -19.85 3.92
CA ILE A 22 7.17 -19.42 5.33
C ILE A 22 8.18 -20.21 6.16
N LYS A 23 8.34 -21.52 5.94
CA LYS A 23 9.38 -22.31 6.59
C LYS A 23 10.78 -21.71 6.35
N LYS A 24 11.09 -21.36 5.09
CA LYS A 24 12.36 -20.71 4.74
C LYS A 24 12.52 -19.35 5.42
N ASP A 25 11.45 -18.58 5.52
CA ASP A 25 11.45 -17.28 6.23
C ASP A 25 11.71 -17.44 7.73
N ILE A 26 11.18 -18.50 8.35
CA ILE A 26 11.44 -18.85 9.75
C ILE A 26 12.92 -19.23 9.95
N GLN A 27 13.49 -20.00 9.02
CA GLN A 27 14.93 -20.33 9.04
C GLN A 27 15.80 -19.07 8.89
N ASP A 28 15.38 -18.11 8.06
CA ASP A 28 16.04 -16.81 7.93
C ASP A 28 16.02 -15.99 9.24
N LEU A 29 15.11 -16.26 10.19
CA LEU A 29 15.13 -15.68 11.55
C LEU A 29 16.13 -16.37 12.50
N GLY A 30 16.80 -17.42 12.05
CA GLY A 30 17.65 -18.30 12.85
C GLY A 30 16.88 -19.34 13.66
N ILE A 31 15.63 -19.65 13.29
CA ILE A 31 14.82 -20.66 13.98
C ILE A 31 14.77 -21.93 13.12
N LEU A 32 15.44 -22.98 13.58
CA LEU A 32 15.55 -24.25 12.86
C LEU A 32 14.69 -25.37 13.45
N SER A 33 14.01 -25.12 14.57
CA SER A 33 13.15 -26.09 15.28
C SER A 33 11.77 -26.31 14.64
N VAL A 34 11.51 -25.67 13.49
CA VAL A 34 10.27 -25.86 12.72
C VAL A 34 10.52 -26.85 11.58
N ASP A 35 9.94 -28.04 11.71
CA ASP A 35 10.10 -29.15 10.78
C ASP A 35 9.20 -28.99 9.56
N GLU A 36 7.94 -28.58 9.76
CA GLU A 36 6.95 -28.46 8.69
C GLU A 36 6.07 -27.23 8.92
N VAL A 37 5.63 -26.61 7.82
CA VAL A 37 4.69 -25.51 7.82
C VAL A 37 3.65 -25.79 6.75
N TYR A 38 2.38 -25.76 7.13
CA TYR A 38 1.27 -25.81 6.19
C TYR A 38 0.47 -24.51 6.23
N PHE A 39 0.02 -24.09 5.05
CA PHE A 39 -0.83 -22.94 4.84
C PHE A 39 -2.27 -23.39 4.55
N VAL A 40 -3.21 -22.74 5.21
CA VAL A 40 -4.64 -22.91 4.99
C VAL A 40 -5.25 -21.54 4.76
N GLN A 41 -5.88 -21.37 3.60
CA GLN A 41 -6.68 -20.18 3.30
C GLN A 41 -8.06 -20.35 3.93
N VAL A 42 -8.46 -19.40 4.77
CA VAL A 42 -9.75 -19.44 5.46
C VAL A 42 -10.67 -18.37 4.88
N TYR A 43 -11.92 -18.73 4.62
CA TYR A 43 -13.01 -17.83 4.26
C TYR A 43 -14.11 -17.89 5.32
N TYR A 44 -14.61 -16.73 5.68
CA TYR A 44 -15.77 -16.55 6.53
C TYR A 44 -16.87 -15.95 5.67
N LEU A 45 -17.88 -16.75 5.35
CA LEU A 45 -19.02 -16.37 4.51
C LEU A 45 -20.21 -16.11 5.42
N GLU A 46 -20.61 -14.85 5.55
CA GLU A 46 -21.77 -14.47 6.34
C GLU A 46 -23.00 -14.35 5.44
N GLY A 47 -24.04 -15.12 5.74
CA GLY A 47 -25.22 -15.16 4.90
C GLY A 47 -26.09 -16.39 5.08
N GLU A 48 -27.34 -16.26 4.64
CA GLU A 48 -28.34 -17.32 4.68
C GLU A 48 -28.27 -18.13 3.38
N ILE A 49 -27.53 -19.24 3.42
CA ILE A 49 -27.38 -20.17 2.30
C ILE A 49 -27.57 -21.62 2.78
N LYS A 50 -27.95 -22.50 1.85
CA LYS A 50 -28.06 -23.95 2.09
C LYS A 50 -26.69 -24.62 1.95
N GLU A 51 -26.48 -25.77 2.60
CA GLU A 51 -25.23 -26.53 2.48
C GLU A 51 -24.89 -26.90 1.03
N GLY A 52 -25.90 -27.19 0.19
CA GLY A 52 -25.69 -27.45 -1.23
C GLY A 52 -25.17 -26.24 -2.01
N GLU A 53 -25.56 -25.03 -1.61
CA GLU A 53 -25.03 -23.78 -2.18
C GLU A 53 -23.61 -23.53 -1.71
N LEU A 54 -23.33 -23.77 -0.41
CA LEU A 54 -21.98 -23.70 0.13
C LEU A 54 -21.02 -24.65 -0.59
N GLY A 55 -21.44 -25.89 -0.82
CA GLY A 55 -20.66 -26.88 -1.57
C GLY A 55 -20.35 -26.41 -3.00
N LYS A 56 -21.30 -25.75 -3.68
CA LYS A 56 -21.07 -25.13 -4.99
C LYS A 56 -20.07 -23.97 -4.93
N ILE A 57 -20.22 -23.07 -3.96
CA ILE A 57 -19.27 -21.96 -3.76
C ILE A 57 -17.85 -22.50 -3.59
N CYS A 58 -17.67 -23.48 -2.70
CA CYS A 58 -16.35 -24.04 -2.44
C CYS A 58 -15.77 -24.74 -3.68
N SER A 59 -16.53 -25.65 -4.31
CA SER A 59 -16.03 -26.47 -5.41
C SER A 59 -15.92 -25.76 -6.76
N GLN A 60 -16.69 -24.69 -7.01
CA GLN A 60 -16.71 -24.03 -8.32
C GLN A 60 -16.05 -22.65 -8.33
N LEU A 61 -15.89 -22.02 -7.15
CA LEU A 61 -15.35 -20.66 -7.06
C LEU A 61 -14.07 -20.58 -6.23
N LEU A 62 -14.05 -21.17 -5.03
CA LEU A 62 -12.97 -20.89 -4.08
C LEU A 62 -11.74 -21.80 -4.23
N VAL A 63 -11.93 -23.03 -4.75
CA VAL A 63 -10.91 -24.09 -4.73
C VAL A 63 -10.42 -24.40 -6.14
N ASP A 64 -9.09 -24.53 -6.30
CA ASP A 64 -8.53 -25.24 -7.44
C ASP A 64 -8.69 -26.75 -7.24
N ASN A 65 -9.67 -27.36 -7.92
CA ASN A 65 -9.97 -28.79 -7.75
C ASN A 65 -8.85 -29.73 -8.20
N ILE A 66 -7.77 -29.25 -8.83
CA ILE A 66 -6.63 -30.09 -9.19
C ILE A 66 -5.78 -30.33 -7.95
N THR A 67 -5.27 -29.27 -7.32
CA THR A 67 -4.29 -29.38 -6.23
C THR A 67 -4.88 -29.14 -4.84
N GLN A 68 -6.06 -28.54 -4.73
CA GLN A 68 -6.63 -28.12 -3.45
C GLN A 68 -7.88 -28.90 -3.05
N THR A 69 -8.16 -28.91 -1.76
CA THR A 69 -9.35 -29.47 -1.15
C THR A 69 -9.91 -28.50 -0.12
N PHE A 70 -11.16 -28.71 0.29
CA PHE A 70 -11.85 -27.83 1.22
C PHE A 70 -12.60 -28.59 2.31
N SER A 71 -12.85 -27.91 3.42
CA SER A 71 -13.72 -28.36 4.50
C SER A 71 -14.49 -27.17 5.07
N TRP A 72 -15.70 -27.42 5.56
CA TRP A 72 -16.51 -26.43 6.24
C TRP A 72 -17.06 -27.01 7.53
N ASP A 73 -16.26 -26.92 8.58
CA ASP A 73 -16.66 -27.28 9.93
C ASP A 73 -16.46 -26.00 10.74
N GLY A 74 -17.50 -25.47 11.38
CA GLY A 74 -17.50 -24.15 12.03
C GLY A 74 -16.43 -23.91 13.12
N GLN A 75 -15.48 -24.82 13.35
CA GLN A 75 -14.36 -24.65 14.27
C GLN A 75 -13.01 -24.94 13.59
N ALA A 76 -12.04 -24.07 13.83
CA ALA A 76 -10.65 -24.29 13.48
C ALA A 76 -10.10 -25.50 14.24
N LYS A 77 -9.89 -26.61 13.54
CA LYS A 77 -9.26 -27.80 14.11
C LYS A 77 -7.77 -27.75 13.80
N VAL A 78 -6.98 -27.28 14.76
CA VAL A 78 -5.52 -27.42 14.71
C VAL A 78 -5.21 -28.91 14.98
N PRO A 79 -4.58 -29.63 14.04
CA PRO A 79 -4.28 -31.05 14.26
C PRO A 79 -3.33 -31.25 15.45
N ALA A 80 -3.44 -32.41 16.12
CA ALA A 80 -2.54 -32.74 17.22
C ALA A 80 -1.07 -32.70 16.75
N GLY A 81 -0.21 -32.09 17.57
CA GLY A 81 1.20 -31.88 17.23
C GLY A 81 1.52 -30.61 16.43
N PHE A 82 0.51 -29.82 16.05
CA PHE A 82 0.71 -28.52 15.39
C PHE A 82 0.44 -27.35 16.32
N LYS A 83 1.14 -26.24 16.08
CA LYS A 83 0.81 -24.90 16.58
C LYS A 83 0.13 -24.12 15.46
N GLY A 84 -1.15 -23.80 15.64
CA GLY A 84 -1.94 -23.03 14.68
C GLY A 84 -1.90 -21.53 14.97
N ILE A 85 -1.61 -20.72 13.96
CA ILE A 85 -1.65 -19.26 14.02
C ILE A 85 -2.56 -18.77 12.90
N GLU A 86 -3.73 -18.25 13.26
CA GLU A 86 -4.64 -17.65 12.30
C GLU A 86 -4.47 -16.12 12.29
N VAL A 87 -4.31 -15.54 11.11
CA VAL A 87 -4.09 -14.12 10.87
C VAL A 87 -5.22 -13.58 10.01
N ALA A 88 -5.92 -12.54 10.50
CA ALA A 88 -6.99 -11.88 9.78
C ALA A 88 -6.76 -10.37 9.70
N TYR A 89 -7.43 -9.70 8.77
CA TYR A 89 -7.40 -8.24 8.70
C TYR A 89 -8.04 -7.59 9.92
N ASN A 90 -7.53 -6.43 10.34
CA ASN A 90 -8.11 -5.64 11.43
C ASN A 90 -9.53 -5.18 11.06
N PRO A 91 -10.43 -5.03 12.04
CA PRO A 91 -11.73 -4.40 11.81
C PRO A 91 -11.59 -3.03 11.13
N GLY A 92 -12.39 -2.78 10.08
CA GLY A 92 -12.34 -1.54 9.29
C GLY A 92 -11.29 -1.54 8.17
N VAL A 93 -10.39 -2.52 8.11
CA VAL A 93 -9.49 -2.71 6.97
C VAL A 93 -10.25 -3.44 5.86
N MET A 94 -10.16 -2.90 4.65
CA MET A 94 -10.72 -3.53 3.45
C MET A 94 -10.05 -4.88 3.19
N ASP A 95 -10.84 -5.91 2.89
CA ASP A 95 -10.35 -7.19 2.38
C ASP A 95 -10.49 -7.20 0.84
N PRO A 96 -9.39 -7.14 0.07
CA PRO A 96 -9.45 -7.07 -1.39
C PRO A 96 -10.14 -8.28 -2.06
N VAL A 97 -10.20 -9.42 -1.36
CA VAL A 97 -10.79 -10.65 -1.90
C VAL A 97 -12.32 -10.64 -1.76
N GLU A 98 -12.87 -9.87 -0.81
CA GLU A 98 -14.31 -9.86 -0.51
C GLU A 98 -15.15 -9.57 -1.75
N GLU A 99 -14.90 -8.45 -2.44
CA GLU A 99 -15.70 -8.04 -3.59
C GLU A 99 -15.64 -9.05 -4.73
N SER A 100 -14.47 -9.66 -4.95
CA SER A 100 -14.27 -10.67 -6.00
C SER A 100 -15.05 -11.94 -5.69
N VAL A 101 -15.02 -12.40 -4.44
CA VAL A 101 -15.81 -13.57 -4.01
C VAL A 101 -17.30 -13.26 -4.06
N LEU A 102 -17.74 -12.11 -3.55
CA LEU A 102 -19.15 -11.71 -3.60
C LEU A 102 -19.68 -11.65 -5.03
N LYS A 103 -18.89 -11.10 -5.97
CA LYS A 103 -19.22 -11.13 -7.39
C LYS A 103 -19.31 -12.57 -7.91
N GLY A 104 -18.31 -13.41 -7.64
CA GLY A 104 -18.30 -14.79 -8.10
C GLY A 104 -19.46 -15.62 -7.55
N VAL A 105 -19.84 -15.43 -6.29
CA VAL A 105 -21.00 -16.09 -5.65
C VAL A 105 -22.29 -15.68 -6.34
N LYS A 106 -22.45 -14.39 -6.69
CA LYS A 106 -23.60 -13.90 -7.48
C LYS A 106 -23.62 -14.48 -8.89
N ASP A 107 -22.46 -14.60 -9.54
CA ASP A 107 -22.34 -15.20 -10.88
C ASP A 107 -22.73 -16.70 -10.87
N LEU A 108 -22.61 -17.40 -9.72
CA LEU A 108 -23.12 -18.75 -9.50
C LEU A 108 -24.64 -18.80 -9.24
N GLY A 109 -25.32 -17.65 -9.23
CA GLY A 109 -26.76 -17.53 -8.95
C GLY A 109 -27.11 -17.56 -7.45
N ILE A 110 -26.13 -17.42 -6.56
CA ILE A 110 -26.33 -17.46 -5.10
C ILE A 110 -26.32 -16.03 -4.56
N ASN A 111 -27.40 -15.61 -3.91
CA ASN A 111 -27.56 -14.23 -3.40
C ASN A 111 -27.60 -14.14 -1.86
N GLY A 112 -27.52 -15.27 -1.18
CA GLY A 112 -27.66 -15.34 0.28
C GLY A 112 -26.44 -14.85 1.06
N ILE A 113 -25.29 -14.62 0.43
CA ILE A 113 -24.07 -14.11 1.07
C ILE A 113 -24.06 -12.58 1.08
N ARG A 114 -23.94 -12.00 2.29
CA ARG A 114 -23.88 -10.54 2.51
C ARG A 114 -22.44 -10.03 2.50
N SER A 115 -21.52 -10.78 3.08
CA SER A 115 -20.13 -10.37 3.30
C SER A 115 -19.20 -11.56 3.33
N VAL A 116 -17.93 -11.29 3.02
CA VAL A 116 -16.85 -12.28 3.02
C VAL A 116 -15.63 -11.71 3.74
N ARG A 117 -15.02 -12.47 4.63
CA ARG A 117 -13.71 -12.14 5.22
C ARG A 117 -12.75 -13.29 5.01
N THR A 118 -11.49 -12.95 4.78
CA THR A 118 -10.43 -13.93 4.65
C THR A 118 -9.50 -13.92 5.86
N ALA A 119 -8.95 -15.09 6.16
CA ALA A 119 -7.87 -15.25 7.11
C ALA A 119 -6.86 -16.27 6.58
N LYS A 120 -5.66 -16.23 7.15
CA LYS A 120 -4.54 -17.12 6.83
C LYS A 120 -4.22 -17.94 8.05
N LEU A 121 -4.40 -19.25 7.99
CA LEU A 121 -4.04 -20.17 9.06
C LEU A 121 -2.72 -20.85 8.72
N TYR A 122 -1.72 -20.64 9.57
CA TYR A 122 -0.41 -21.30 9.49
C TYR A 122 -0.35 -22.41 10.54
N LEU A 123 -0.08 -23.63 10.10
CA LEU A 123 0.09 -24.80 10.95
C LEU A 123 1.58 -25.13 11.03
N LEU A 124 2.20 -24.89 12.18
CA LEU A 124 3.63 -25.12 12.41
C LEU A 124 3.84 -26.42 13.20
N LYS A 125 4.74 -27.28 12.75
CA LYS A 125 5.13 -28.51 13.44
C LYS A 125 6.62 -28.48 13.80
N GLY A 126 6.94 -28.98 14.99
CA GLY A 126 8.30 -29.09 15.51
C GLY A 126 8.38 -28.73 16.99
N ASP A 127 9.58 -28.75 17.55
CA ASP A 127 9.85 -28.39 18.95
C ASP A 127 9.98 -26.87 19.11
N ILE A 128 8.84 -26.18 19.02
CA ILE A 128 8.77 -24.72 18.97
C ILE A 128 8.49 -24.18 20.37
N SER A 129 9.46 -23.45 20.93
CA SER A 129 9.27 -22.75 22.20
C SER A 129 8.26 -21.60 22.06
N GLN A 130 7.64 -21.18 23.16
CA GLN A 130 6.71 -20.05 23.13
C GLN A 130 7.39 -18.74 22.68
N GLU A 131 8.66 -18.54 23.03
CA GLU A 131 9.44 -17.38 22.59
C GLU A 131 9.67 -17.40 21.08
N GLN A 132 10.04 -18.57 20.52
CA GLN A 132 10.19 -18.74 19.07
C GLN A 132 8.87 -18.50 18.36
N LEU A 133 7.76 -19.04 18.88
CA LEU A 133 6.43 -18.85 18.32
C LEU A 133 6.04 -17.36 18.28
N ASN A 134 6.27 -16.63 19.36
CA ASN A 134 6.03 -15.18 19.43
C ASN A 134 6.90 -14.43 18.40
N LYS A 135 8.19 -14.78 18.30
CA LYS A 135 9.11 -14.17 17.33
C LYS A 135 8.68 -14.43 15.88
N ILE A 136 8.30 -15.66 15.53
CA ILE A 136 7.77 -16.02 14.21
C ILE A 136 6.53 -15.19 13.90
N THR A 137 5.60 -15.13 14.84
CA THR A 137 4.33 -14.41 14.70
C THR A 137 4.57 -12.93 14.45
N GLU A 138 5.26 -12.24 15.36
CA GLU A 138 5.46 -10.79 15.30
C GLU A 138 6.36 -10.33 14.15
N LYS A 139 7.38 -11.12 13.80
CA LYS A 139 8.39 -10.72 12.80
C LYS A 139 8.04 -11.14 11.39
N LEU A 140 7.18 -12.16 11.19
CA LEU A 140 6.88 -12.70 9.85
C LEU A 140 5.39 -12.76 9.53
N LEU A 141 4.59 -13.44 10.36
CA LEU A 141 3.30 -13.95 9.90
C LEU A 141 2.21 -12.89 9.72
N TYR A 142 2.32 -11.75 10.42
CA TYR A 142 1.34 -10.67 10.27
C TYR A 142 1.97 -9.28 10.31
N ASN A 143 1.22 -8.30 9.82
CA ASN A 143 1.50 -6.89 10.01
C ASN A 143 0.45 -6.26 10.92
N ARG A 144 0.83 -5.93 12.16
CA ARG A 144 -0.07 -5.35 13.17
C ARG A 144 -0.83 -4.10 12.72
N LEU A 145 -0.32 -3.36 11.74
CA LEU A 145 -0.99 -2.16 11.21
C LEU A 145 -2.32 -2.52 10.55
N ILE A 146 -2.38 -3.67 9.87
CA ILE A 146 -3.53 -4.07 9.05
C ILE A 146 -4.11 -5.42 9.46
N GLN A 147 -3.45 -6.17 10.34
CA GLN A 147 -3.82 -7.54 10.70
C GLN A 147 -3.70 -7.78 12.21
N HIS A 148 -4.40 -8.82 12.68
CA HIS A 148 -4.34 -9.33 14.04
C HIS A 148 -4.30 -10.86 14.05
N ILE A 149 -3.90 -11.43 15.19
CA ILE A 149 -3.97 -12.86 15.44
C ILE A 149 -5.36 -13.21 15.99
N VAL A 150 -6.01 -14.19 15.37
CA VAL A 150 -7.32 -14.68 15.81
C VAL A 150 -7.11 -15.62 17.00
N LEU A 151 -7.67 -15.25 18.16
CA LEU A 151 -7.53 -16.03 19.38
C LEU A 151 -8.48 -17.24 19.39
N PRO A 152 -8.04 -18.42 19.88
CA PRO A 152 -8.91 -19.59 19.99
C PRO A 152 -10.20 -19.24 20.74
N LYS A 153 -11.37 -19.59 20.18
CA LYS A 153 -12.73 -19.34 20.70
C LYS A 153 -13.27 -17.91 20.64
N LYS A 154 -12.51 -16.92 20.16
CA LYS A 154 -13.11 -15.66 19.70
C LYS A 154 -13.48 -15.86 18.24
N SER A 155 -14.78 -15.79 17.94
CA SER A 155 -15.21 -15.56 16.56
C SER A 155 -14.43 -14.37 16.02
N LEU A 156 -14.08 -14.39 14.72
CA LEU A 156 -13.63 -13.17 14.05
C LEU A 156 -14.57 -12.04 14.47
N PRO A 157 -14.03 -10.83 14.75
CA PRO A 157 -14.85 -9.70 15.15
C PRO A 157 -16.03 -9.63 14.20
N HIS A 158 -17.21 -9.97 14.73
CA HIS A 158 -18.45 -9.96 13.99
C HIS A 158 -18.54 -8.61 13.30
N TYR A 159 -19.18 -8.63 12.12
CA TYR A 159 -19.64 -7.44 11.41
C TYR A 159 -20.10 -6.42 12.45
N ARG A 160 -19.25 -5.42 12.74
CA ARG A 160 -19.77 -4.25 13.43
C ARG A 160 -20.58 -3.61 12.31
N GLU A 161 -21.89 -3.85 12.35
CA GLU A 161 -22.81 -2.83 11.84
C GLU A 161 -22.33 -1.55 12.53
N ASP A 162 -21.69 -0.70 11.74
CA ASP A 162 -21.22 0.56 12.23
C ASP A 162 -22.48 1.38 12.50
N ASN A 163 -23.00 1.24 13.71
CA ASN A 163 -24.11 2.02 14.22
C ASN A 163 -23.69 3.47 14.48
N SER A 164 -22.49 3.90 14.04
CA SER A 164 -22.15 5.31 14.00
C SER A 164 -23.03 6.00 12.96
N SER A 165 -23.99 6.75 13.46
CA SER A 165 -24.67 7.73 12.63
C SER A 165 -23.68 8.81 12.24
N PHE A 166 -23.73 9.24 10.98
CA PHE A 166 -22.93 10.36 10.51
C PHE A 166 -23.13 11.57 11.44
N ARG A 167 -22.02 12.12 11.92
CA ARG A 167 -22.02 13.35 12.74
C ARG A 167 -21.14 14.38 12.06
N LEU A 168 -21.75 15.50 11.66
CA LEU A 168 -21.00 16.65 11.19
C LEU A 168 -20.25 17.29 12.37
N VAL A 169 -18.93 17.39 12.27
CA VAL A 169 -18.09 18.04 13.28
C VAL A 169 -17.66 19.42 12.79
N THR A 170 -17.92 20.44 13.60
CA THR A 170 -17.46 21.82 13.36
C THR A 170 -16.39 22.18 14.38
N LEU A 171 -15.30 22.78 13.92
CA LEU A 171 -14.14 23.10 14.77
C LEU A 171 -14.10 24.60 15.08
N ASP A 172 -14.10 24.97 16.35
CA ASP A 172 -14.01 26.38 16.74
C ASP A 172 -12.59 26.95 16.58
N ILE A 173 -12.26 27.36 15.36
CA ILE A 173 -10.98 28.03 15.06
C ILE A 173 -11.07 29.55 15.19
N LEU A 174 -12.27 30.13 15.03
CA LEU A 174 -12.48 31.57 15.15
C LEU A 174 -12.30 32.05 16.59
N GLY A 175 -12.83 31.30 17.56
CA GLY A 175 -12.65 31.54 18.99
C GLY A 175 -11.28 31.08 19.53
N ALA A 176 -10.58 30.18 18.84
CA ALA A 176 -9.32 29.61 19.32
C ALA A 176 -8.14 30.62 19.31
N GLY A 177 -7.44 30.74 20.44
CA GLY A 177 -6.09 31.34 20.48
C GLY A 177 -5.02 30.41 19.89
N GLU A 178 -3.78 30.91 19.74
CA GLU A 178 -2.68 30.19 19.08
C GLU A 178 -2.41 28.78 19.65
N LYS A 179 -2.37 28.66 20.99
CA LYS A 179 -2.21 27.36 21.66
C LYS A 179 -3.31 26.37 21.28
N LYS A 180 -4.56 26.85 21.19
CA LYS A 180 -5.71 26.02 20.83
C LYS A 180 -5.69 25.64 19.35
N LEU A 181 -5.24 26.51 18.46
CA LEU A 181 -5.04 26.19 17.04
C LEU A 181 -4.00 25.08 16.86
N LEU A 182 -2.87 25.15 17.55
CA LEU A 182 -1.86 24.09 17.53
C LEU A 182 -2.40 22.78 18.13
N GLN A 183 -3.23 22.87 19.18
CA GLN A 183 -3.90 21.69 19.73
C GLN A 183 -4.86 21.05 18.71
N ILE A 184 -5.65 21.85 18.00
CA ILE A 184 -6.55 21.36 16.93
C ILE A 184 -5.73 20.66 15.83
N SER A 185 -4.63 21.28 15.38
CA SER A 185 -3.72 20.69 14.39
C SER A 185 -3.14 19.35 14.84
N SER A 186 -2.66 19.28 16.09
CA SER A 186 -2.06 18.06 16.65
C SER A 186 -3.09 16.94 16.87
N GLN A 187 -4.25 17.26 17.47
CA GLN A 187 -5.30 16.28 17.74
C GLN A 187 -5.95 15.74 16.47
N GLY A 188 -6.10 16.57 15.44
CA GLY A 188 -6.58 16.16 14.12
C GLY A 188 -5.50 15.56 13.23
N GLN A 189 -4.25 15.42 13.71
CA GLN A 189 -3.11 14.94 12.93
C GLN A 189 -2.93 15.68 11.60
N LEU A 190 -3.17 16.99 11.60
CA LEU A 190 -3.19 17.84 10.40
C LEU A 190 -1.80 18.30 9.97
N PHE A 191 -0.83 18.26 10.89
CA PHE A 191 0.56 18.72 10.67
C PHE A 191 0.67 20.16 10.13
N LEU A 192 -0.33 21.00 10.41
CA LEU A 192 -0.34 22.42 10.07
C LEU A 192 0.46 23.21 11.10
N SER A 193 1.34 24.07 10.61
CA SER A 193 2.07 25.06 11.40
C SER A 193 1.15 26.14 11.96
N LEU A 194 1.65 26.92 12.93
CA LEU A 194 0.89 28.04 13.48
C LEU A 194 0.49 29.06 12.39
N ASP A 195 1.42 29.40 11.50
CA ASP A 195 1.18 30.36 10.42
C ASP A 195 0.08 29.87 9.46
N GLU A 196 0.08 28.59 9.11
CA GLU A 196 -0.97 28.00 8.27
C GLU A 196 -2.32 28.01 8.99
N MET A 197 -2.36 27.65 10.28
CA MET A 197 -3.59 27.71 11.08
C MET A 197 -4.13 29.14 11.20
N LEU A 198 -3.27 30.13 11.40
CA LEU A 198 -3.66 31.55 11.44
C LEU A 198 -4.21 32.02 10.09
N ARG A 199 -3.61 31.56 8.98
CA ARG A 199 -4.11 31.87 7.63
C ARG A 199 -5.48 31.24 7.39
N ILE A 200 -5.68 30.00 7.81
CA ILE A 200 -6.98 29.32 7.73
C ILE A 200 -8.02 30.04 8.58
N LYS A 201 -7.67 30.41 9.83
CA LYS A 201 -8.52 31.23 10.70
C LYS A 201 -8.93 32.54 10.03
N SER A 202 -7.99 33.24 9.38
CA SER A 202 -8.28 34.48 8.65
C SER A 202 -9.26 34.25 7.48
N TYR A 203 -9.10 33.16 6.75
CA TYR A 203 -10.01 32.77 5.66
C TYR A 203 -11.44 32.52 6.18
N PHE A 204 -11.59 31.68 7.20
CA PHE A 204 -12.91 31.37 7.77
C PHE A 204 -13.55 32.56 8.51
N ARG A 205 -12.74 33.49 9.04
CA ARG A 205 -13.24 34.76 9.59
C ARG A 205 -13.93 35.59 8.51
N LYS A 206 -13.38 35.63 7.30
CA LYS A 206 -14.01 36.35 6.16
C LYS A 206 -15.30 35.68 5.69
N LEU A 207 -15.41 34.36 5.83
CA LEU A 207 -16.63 33.61 5.54
C LEU A 207 -17.70 33.71 6.64
N GLY A 208 -17.36 34.26 7.81
CA GLY A 208 -18.30 34.40 8.93
C GLY A 208 -18.70 33.08 9.60
N ARG A 209 -17.93 32.00 9.41
CA ARG A 209 -18.24 30.68 9.99
C ARG A 209 -16.99 29.88 10.35
N ASN A 210 -17.15 28.93 11.27
CA ASN A 210 -16.14 27.91 11.53
C ASN A 210 -16.12 26.83 10.41
N PRO A 211 -14.97 26.17 10.16
CA PRO A 211 -14.87 25.05 9.23
C PRO A 211 -15.46 23.77 9.81
N THR A 212 -15.85 22.87 8.92
CA THR A 212 -16.00 21.46 9.27
C THR A 212 -14.62 20.82 9.44
N ASP A 213 -14.57 19.68 10.14
CA ASP A 213 -13.38 18.83 10.20
C ASP A 213 -12.87 18.45 8.80
N CYS A 214 -13.76 18.03 7.90
CA CYS A 214 -13.43 17.65 6.53
C CYS A 214 -12.85 18.82 5.70
N GLU A 215 -13.37 20.04 5.86
CA GLU A 215 -12.81 21.22 5.21
C GLU A 215 -11.39 21.50 5.69
N LEU A 216 -11.15 21.39 7.00
CA LEU A 216 -9.84 21.62 7.58
C LEU A 216 -8.84 20.55 7.16
N GLU A 217 -9.25 19.29 7.14
CA GLU A 217 -8.43 18.16 6.67
C GLU A 217 -8.10 18.30 5.17
N THR A 218 -9.07 18.71 4.34
CA THR A 218 -8.83 18.99 2.92
C THR A 218 -7.73 20.04 2.73
N ILE A 219 -7.76 21.12 3.51
CA ILE A 219 -6.69 22.12 3.47
C ILE A 219 -5.36 21.51 3.94
N ALA A 220 -5.34 20.74 5.02
CA ALA A 220 -4.13 20.09 5.53
C ALA A 220 -3.47 19.17 4.50
N GLN A 221 -4.26 18.32 3.82
CA GLN A 221 -3.74 17.42 2.80
C GLN A 221 -3.24 18.18 1.57
N THR A 222 -4.01 19.15 1.07
CA THR A 222 -3.63 19.94 -0.10
C THR A 222 -2.44 20.85 0.16
N TRP A 223 -2.22 21.29 1.40
CA TRP A 223 -1.07 22.10 1.81
C TRP A 223 0.08 21.27 2.37
N SER A 224 0.02 19.94 2.36
CA SER A 224 1.14 19.11 2.81
C SER A 224 2.40 19.31 1.96
N GLU A 225 3.56 18.91 2.48
CA GLU A 225 4.80 18.93 1.70
C GLU A 225 4.70 18.05 0.45
N HIS A 226 4.06 16.89 0.58
CA HIS A 226 3.87 15.93 -0.50
C HIS A 226 3.04 16.50 -1.66
N CYS A 227 2.01 17.32 -1.36
CA CYS A 227 1.15 17.91 -2.39
C CYS A 227 1.72 19.22 -2.94
N MET A 228 2.16 20.14 -2.08
CA MET A 228 2.59 21.48 -2.51
C MET A 228 4.04 21.55 -2.97
N HIS A 229 4.86 20.56 -2.63
CA HIS A 229 6.28 20.54 -2.88
C HIS A 229 6.97 21.81 -2.34
N LYS A 230 6.71 22.18 -1.07
CA LYS A 230 7.15 23.47 -0.50
C LYS A 230 8.67 23.57 -0.52
N THR A 231 9.40 22.49 -0.27
CA THR A 231 10.88 22.46 -0.36
C THR A 231 11.35 22.83 -1.77
N PHE A 232 10.75 22.23 -2.80
CA PHE A 232 11.11 22.53 -4.20
C PHE A 232 10.72 23.95 -4.64
N ARG A 233 9.72 24.55 -4.00
CA ARG A 233 9.23 25.90 -4.31
C ARG A 233 9.78 26.97 -3.38
N GLY A 234 10.43 26.57 -2.30
CA GLY A 234 10.97 27.42 -1.26
C GLY A 234 12.19 28.20 -1.71
N ARG A 235 12.50 29.24 -0.94
CA ARG A 235 13.71 30.05 -1.09
C ARG A 235 14.83 29.41 -0.30
N ILE A 236 15.97 29.17 -0.95
CA ILE A 236 17.15 28.53 -0.37
C ILE A 236 18.31 29.50 -0.47
N ASP A 237 18.84 29.91 0.69
CA ASP A 237 20.13 30.60 0.78
C ASP A 237 21.23 29.53 0.88
N TYR A 238 21.94 29.31 -0.24
CA TYR A 238 22.96 28.27 -0.38
C TYR A 238 24.36 28.88 -0.27
N THR A 239 25.21 28.28 0.57
CA THR A 239 26.63 28.62 0.67
C THR A 239 27.47 27.38 0.40
N GLU A 240 28.29 27.44 -0.64
CA GLU A 240 29.29 26.42 -0.97
C GLU A 240 30.66 26.86 -0.50
N ILE A 241 31.39 25.95 0.16
CA ILE A 241 32.76 26.17 0.59
C ILE A 241 33.68 25.52 -0.45
N LEU A 242 34.40 26.35 -1.20
CA LEU A 242 35.32 25.94 -2.28
C LEU A 242 36.78 25.87 -1.80
N GLY A 243 37.04 26.23 -0.54
CA GLY A 243 38.34 26.24 0.10
C GLY A 243 38.32 27.06 1.41
N PRO A 244 39.44 27.15 2.14
CA PRO A 244 39.50 27.75 3.47
C PRO A 244 38.96 29.19 3.56
N GLN A 245 39.10 29.97 2.49
CA GLN A 245 38.61 31.36 2.40
C GLN A 245 37.70 31.64 1.20
N ARG A 246 37.39 30.63 0.37
CA ARG A 246 36.57 30.81 -0.84
C ARG A 246 35.17 30.26 -0.59
N LYS A 247 34.18 31.15 -0.55
CA LYS A 247 32.76 30.80 -0.43
C LYS A 247 31.99 31.31 -1.64
N ARG A 248 31.08 30.50 -2.16
CA ARG A 248 30.10 30.91 -3.17
C ARG A 248 28.72 30.95 -2.50
N GLN A 249 28.08 32.10 -2.54
CA GLN A 249 26.71 32.27 -2.05
C GLN A 249 25.74 32.36 -3.22
N LEU A 250 24.63 31.63 -3.14
CA LEU A 250 23.59 31.59 -4.15
C LEU A 250 22.23 31.70 -3.45
N LYS A 251 21.33 32.49 -4.01
CA LYS A 251 19.92 32.52 -3.61
C LYS A 251 19.09 31.80 -4.66
N ILE A 252 18.48 30.68 -4.27
CA ILE A 252 17.64 29.87 -5.15
C ILE A 252 16.19 30.10 -4.73
N ASN A 253 15.44 30.89 -5.51
CA ASN A 253 14.08 31.27 -5.12
C ASN A 253 13.03 30.14 -5.28
N ASN A 254 13.31 29.19 -6.16
CA ASN A 254 12.46 28.03 -6.43
C ASN A 254 13.32 26.98 -7.13
N LEU A 255 13.64 25.89 -6.43
CA LEU A 255 14.57 24.87 -6.90
C LEU A 255 14.11 24.25 -8.23
N LEU A 256 12.84 23.85 -8.33
CA LEU A 256 12.28 23.22 -9.52
C LEU A 256 12.35 24.14 -10.75
N LYS A 257 11.92 25.40 -10.59
CA LYS A 257 11.95 26.41 -11.66
C LYS A 257 13.38 26.75 -12.07
N SER A 258 14.29 26.86 -11.10
CA SER A 258 15.67 27.31 -11.34
C SER A 258 16.56 26.22 -11.94
N THR A 259 16.12 24.96 -11.90
CA THR A 259 16.86 23.79 -12.39
C THR A 259 16.16 23.16 -13.59
N ILE A 260 15.33 22.13 -13.35
CA ILE A 260 14.76 21.25 -14.36
C ILE A 260 13.87 22.04 -15.34
N MET A 261 12.99 22.91 -14.84
CA MET A 261 12.10 23.68 -15.73
C MET A 261 12.89 24.70 -16.56
N LYS A 262 13.84 25.42 -15.95
CA LYS A 262 14.68 26.39 -16.68
C LYS A 262 15.42 25.72 -17.84
N VAL A 263 16.08 24.59 -17.60
CA VAL A 263 16.79 23.87 -18.67
C VAL A 263 15.82 23.38 -19.74
N THR A 264 14.66 22.86 -19.34
CA THR A 264 13.63 22.40 -20.29
C THR A 264 13.13 23.54 -21.19
N THR A 265 12.84 24.71 -20.62
CA THR A 265 12.43 25.91 -21.36
C THR A 265 13.54 26.47 -22.24
N GLN A 266 14.79 26.50 -21.76
CA GLN A 266 15.93 27.01 -22.53
C GLN A 266 16.26 26.12 -23.72
N LEU A 267 16.20 24.80 -23.55
CA LEU A 267 16.46 23.85 -24.64
C LEU A 267 15.32 23.82 -25.66
N ASN A 268 14.08 24.08 -25.21
CA ASN A 268 12.85 24.16 -26.01
C ASN A 268 12.77 23.11 -27.13
N LYS A 269 13.01 21.85 -26.78
CA LYS A 269 13.11 20.79 -27.78
C LYS A 269 11.73 20.53 -28.41
N PRO A 270 11.62 20.46 -29.75
CA PRO A 270 10.32 20.36 -30.43
C PRO A 270 9.62 19.02 -30.19
N TRP A 271 10.34 18.00 -29.70
CA TRP A 271 9.75 16.73 -29.32
C TRP A 271 9.16 16.73 -27.90
N CYS A 272 9.38 17.75 -27.08
CA CYS A 272 8.70 17.88 -25.78
C CYS A 272 7.29 18.44 -26.02
N VAL A 273 6.28 17.56 -26.09
CA VAL A 273 4.90 17.94 -26.44
C VAL A 273 4.15 18.53 -25.25
N SER A 274 4.28 17.92 -24.07
CA SER A 274 3.68 18.42 -22.82
C SER A 274 4.62 18.09 -21.66
N VAL A 275 5.07 19.11 -20.94
CA VAL A 275 5.99 18.98 -19.79
C VAL A 275 5.52 19.90 -18.68
N PHE A 276 5.42 19.39 -17.44
CA PHE A 276 4.95 20.14 -16.26
C PHE A 276 3.50 20.66 -16.31
N HIS A 277 2.66 20.15 -17.22
CA HIS A 277 1.26 20.58 -17.39
C HIS A 277 0.22 19.51 -17.05
N ASP A 278 0.63 18.25 -16.92
CA ASP A 278 -0.26 17.12 -16.72
C ASP A 278 0.39 16.05 -15.81
N ASN A 279 -0.31 14.95 -15.56
CA ASN A 279 0.13 13.87 -14.68
C ASN A 279 1.40 13.16 -15.18
N SER A 280 1.74 13.27 -16.46
CA SER A 280 2.97 12.73 -17.03
C SER A 280 3.58 13.66 -18.10
N GLY A 281 4.86 13.45 -18.41
CA GLY A 281 5.53 14.14 -19.52
C GLY A 281 5.26 13.42 -20.84
N ILE A 282 4.99 14.17 -21.91
CA ILE A 282 4.71 13.65 -23.26
C ILE A 282 5.82 14.07 -24.21
N ILE A 283 6.41 13.09 -24.89
CA ILE A 283 7.37 13.31 -25.98
C ILE A 283 6.84 12.78 -27.33
N ARG A 284 7.29 13.42 -28.40
CA ARG A 284 7.00 13.02 -29.78
C ARG A 284 7.67 11.68 -30.09
N PHE A 285 6.91 10.73 -30.65
CA PHE A 285 7.43 9.42 -31.01
C PHE A 285 7.41 9.19 -32.52
N ASP A 286 6.24 8.99 -33.13
CA ASP A 286 6.10 8.77 -34.57
C ASP A 286 5.02 9.68 -35.17
N GLN A 287 4.63 9.48 -36.44
CA GLN A 287 3.63 10.28 -37.14
C GLN A 287 2.21 10.26 -36.53
N ARG A 288 1.87 9.21 -35.77
CA ARG A 288 0.52 8.96 -35.25
C ARG A 288 0.44 9.11 -33.73
N TYR A 289 1.49 8.71 -33.02
CA TYR A 289 1.54 8.60 -31.57
C TYR A 289 2.68 9.41 -30.95
N ASN A 290 2.45 9.76 -29.70
CA ASN A 290 3.43 10.25 -28.74
C ASN A 290 3.59 9.22 -27.62
N VAL A 291 4.69 9.32 -26.88
CA VAL A 291 4.94 8.51 -25.69
C VAL A 291 4.79 9.41 -24.47
N CYS A 292 4.12 8.90 -23.45
CA CYS A 292 4.04 9.52 -22.14
C CYS A 292 4.80 8.67 -21.11
N PHE A 293 5.43 9.33 -20.15
CA PHE A 293 6.23 8.65 -19.15
C PHE A 293 6.14 9.36 -17.81
N LYS A 294 5.97 8.58 -16.74
CA LYS A 294 5.90 9.05 -15.36
C LYS A 294 6.61 8.05 -14.47
N VAL A 295 7.29 8.58 -13.45
CA VAL A 295 7.88 7.82 -12.35
C VAL A 295 7.43 8.47 -11.05
N GLU A 296 7.05 7.64 -10.10
CA GLU A 296 6.68 8.02 -8.74
C GLU A 296 7.48 7.22 -7.72
N THR A 297 7.35 7.59 -6.45
CA THR A 297 7.92 6.83 -5.34
C THR A 297 6.86 6.49 -4.32
N HIS A 298 6.92 5.30 -3.72
CA HIS A 298 5.99 4.88 -2.67
C HIS A 298 6.73 4.36 -1.42
N ASN A 299 7.73 5.15 -0.99
CA ASN A 299 8.76 4.77 -0.01
C ASN A 299 8.19 4.45 1.38
N HIS A 300 7.62 5.46 2.05
CA HIS A 300 7.21 5.35 3.45
C HIS A 300 6.13 4.28 3.68
N PRO A 301 5.08 4.19 2.84
CA PRO A 301 4.11 3.11 3.00
C PRO A 301 4.73 1.73 2.74
N SER A 302 5.67 1.60 1.81
CA SER A 302 6.40 0.34 1.58
C SER A 302 7.34 -0.04 2.72
N ALA A 303 7.76 0.92 3.55
CA ALA A 303 8.51 0.64 4.79
C ALA A 303 7.62 -0.01 5.86
N LEU A 304 6.33 0.36 5.88
CA LEU A 304 5.35 -0.04 6.89
C LEU A 304 4.58 -1.30 6.49
N GLU A 305 4.12 -1.36 5.25
CA GLU A 305 3.36 -2.45 4.66
C GLU A 305 3.87 -2.67 3.22
N PRO A 306 4.93 -3.48 3.04
CA PRO A 306 5.69 -3.53 1.78
C PRO A 306 4.89 -4.00 0.57
N PHE A 307 3.92 -4.90 0.75
CA PHE A 307 3.12 -5.42 -0.35
C PHE A 307 2.18 -4.34 -0.89
N GLY A 308 1.29 -3.83 -0.05
CA GLY A 308 0.30 -2.82 -0.37
C GLY A 308 0.93 -1.50 -0.78
N GLY A 309 1.99 -1.06 -0.09
CA GLY A 309 2.73 0.14 -0.46
C GLY A 309 3.28 0.09 -1.89
N ALA A 310 3.90 -1.03 -2.29
CA ALA A 310 4.41 -1.18 -3.65
C ALA A 310 3.29 -1.39 -4.68
N ASN A 311 2.26 -2.17 -4.32
CA ASN A 311 1.09 -2.46 -5.15
C ASN A 311 0.34 -1.16 -5.52
N THR A 312 0.08 -0.28 -4.54
CA THR A 312 -0.54 1.03 -4.79
C THR A 312 0.39 2.00 -5.49
N GLY A 313 1.71 1.89 -5.29
CA GLY A 313 2.72 2.67 -6.02
C GLY A 313 2.66 2.44 -7.53
N VAL A 314 2.69 1.17 -7.95
CA VAL A 314 2.54 0.80 -9.38
C VAL A 314 1.16 1.19 -9.91
N GLY A 315 0.10 0.94 -9.13
CA GLY A 315 -1.25 1.34 -9.53
C GLY A 315 -1.42 2.85 -9.71
N GLY A 316 -0.78 3.65 -8.84
CA GLY A 316 -0.77 5.11 -8.93
C GLY A 316 -0.17 5.61 -10.23
N VAL A 317 1.05 5.17 -10.54
CA VAL A 317 1.74 5.62 -11.77
C VAL A 317 1.06 5.12 -13.05
N ILE A 318 0.42 3.95 -13.04
CA ILE A 318 -0.43 3.48 -14.15
C ILE A 318 -1.62 4.43 -14.35
N ARG A 319 -2.29 4.84 -13.26
CA ARG A 319 -3.41 5.78 -13.32
C ARG A 319 -2.99 7.17 -13.81
N ASP A 320 -1.79 7.61 -13.49
CA ASP A 320 -1.25 8.86 -14.01
C ASP A 320 -1.12 8.84 -15.54
N ILE A 321 -0.65 7.73 -16.10
CA ILE A 321 -0.60 7.52 -17.54
C ILE A 321 -2.01 7.48 -18.13
N LEU A 322 -2.94 6.74 -17.52
CA LEU A 322 -4.35 6.73 -17.93
C LEU A 322 -5.00 8.13 -17.87
N GLY A 323 -4.60 8.97 -16.92
CA GLY A 323 -5.10 10.33 -16.74
C GLY A 323 -4.41 11.41 -17.58
N THR A 324 -3.43 11.03 -18.41
CA THR A 324 -2.67 11.96 -19.26
C THR A 324 -3.45 12.30 -20.53
N GLY A 325 -3.53 13.59 -20.87
CA GLY A 325 -4.28 14.08 -22.03
C GLY A 325 -5.74 13.64 -21.99
N MET A 326 -6.24 13.10 -23.11
CA MET A 326 -7.58 12.49 -23.22
C MET A 326 -7.57 10.96 -22.98
N ALA A 327 -6.64 10.48 -22.15
CA ALA A 327 -6.30 9.09 -21.87
C ALA A 327 -5.23 8.48 -22.78
N ALA A 328 -4.06 8.22 -22.20
CA ALA A 328 -3.01 7.40 -22.80
C ALA A 328 -3.22 5.93 -22.43
N LYS A 329 -2.69 5.03 -23.27
CA LYS A 329 -2.68 3.59 -23.01
C LYS A 329 -1.33 3.20 -22.38
N PRO A 330 -1.28 2.75 -21.12
CA PRO A 330 -0.08 2.15 -20.53
C PRO A 330 0.41 0.96 -21.36
N ILE A 331 1.73 0.84 -21.54
CA ILE A 331 2.34 -0.24 -22.34
C ILE A 331 3.39 -1.05 -21.57
N PHE A 332 4.11 -0.43 -20.63
CA PHE A 332 5.06 -1.13 -19.77
C PHE A 332 5.35 -0.35 -18.50
N ASN A 333 5.83 -1.06 -17.47
CA ASN A 333 6.36 -0.52 -16.23
C ASN A 333 7.89 -0.61 -16.19
N THR A 334 8.50 0.23 -15.35
CA THR A 334 9.93 0.22 -15.00
C THR A 334 10.07 0.50 -13.51
N ASP A 335 10.82 -0.33 -12.80
CA ASP A 335 10.87 -0.24 -11.34
C ASP A 335 12.31 -0.16 -10.82
N ILE A 336 12.59 0.77 -9.92
CA ILE A 336 13.90 0.87 -9.25
C ILE A 336 13.69 0.72 -7.75
N PHE A 337 14.37 -0.26 -7.17
CA PHE A 337 14.26 -0.55 -5.74
C PHE A 337 15.58 -0.34 -5.02
N CYS A 338 15.54 0.35 -3.89
CA CYS A 338 16.70 0.52 -3.02
C CYS A 338 16.38 -0.05 -1.63
N PHE A 339 17.12 -1.06 -1.22
CA PHE A 339 16.95 -1.76 0.06
C PHE A 339 18.22 -1.72 0.91
N ALA A 340 18.09 -1.96 2.20
CA ALA A 340 19.25 -2.30 3.02
C ALA A 340 19.75 -3.73 2.72
N PRO A 341 21.00 -4.07 3.08
CA PRO A 341 21.55 -5.41 2.87
C PRO A 341 20.65 -6.51 3.42
N LEU A 342 20.52 -7.61 2.70
CA LEU A 342 19.60 -8.71 3.05
C LEU A 342 20.10 -9.56 4.21
N ASP A 343 21.39 -9.53 4.49
CA ASP A 343 22.09 -10.18 5.61
C ASP A 343 22.18 -9.27 6.86
N TYR A 344 21.42 -8.16 6.89
CA TYR A 344 21.44 -7.22 8.00
C TYR A 344 21.08 -7.90 9.33
N PRO A 345 21.92 -7.83 10.39
CA PRO A 345 21.65 -8.56 11.63
C PRO A 345 20.37 -8.11 12.33
N PHE A 346 19.51 -9.07 12.71
CA PHE A 346 18.29 -8.80 13.49
C PHE A 346 18.56 -8.04 14.79
N SER A 347 19.70 -8.29 15.44
CA SER A 347 20.11 -7.61 16.68
C SER A 347 20.40 -6.12 16.50
N ARG A 348 20.66 -5.67 15.26
CA ARG A 348 20.91 -4.25 14.92
C ARG A 348 19.70 -3.56 14.29
N LEU A 349 18.59 -4.27 14.13
CA LEU A 349 17.39 -3.73 13.48
C LEU A 349 16.71 -2.73 14.42
N PRO A 350 16.48 -1.46 13.98
CA PRO A 350 15.80 -0.48 14.82
C PRO A 350 14.39 -0.94 15.21
N LYS A 351 13.93 -0.53 16.39
CA LYS A 351 12.60 -0.89 16.88
C LYS A 351 11.53 -0.38 15.93
N GLY A 352 10.63 -1.27 15.52
CA GLY A 352 9.52 -0.95 14.61
C GLY A 352 9.84 -1.04 13.13
N VAL A 353 11.10 -1.29 12.75
CA VAL A 353 11.51 -1.46 11.35
C VAL A 353 11.36 -2.93 10.93
N LEU A 354 10.88 -3.15 9.70
CA LEU A 354 10.82 -4.48 9.10
C LEU A 354 12.19 -4.88 8.56
N HIS A 355 12.53 -6.18 8.66
CA HIS A 355 13.79 -6.69 8.15
C HIS A 355 13.91 -6.48 6.62
N PRO A 356 15.08 -6.12 6.07
CA PRO A 356 15.22 -5.82 4.63
C PRO A 356 14.75 -6.93 3.69
N LYS A 357 14.99 -8.21 4.05
CA LYS A 357 14.42 -9.37 3.31
C LYS A 357 12.89 -9.34 3.22
N ARG A 358 12.21 -8.97 4.31
CA ARG A 358 10.73 -8.88 4.36
C ARG A 358 10.23 -7.72 3.50
N ILE A 359 10.91 -6.56 3.58
CA ILE A 359 10.61 -5.40 2.73
C ILE A 359 10.75 -5.78 1.25
N MET A 360 11.89 -6.33 0.85
CA MET A 360 12.14 -6.70 -0.54
C MET A 360 11.12 -7.72 -1.07
N LYS A 361 10.84 -8.80 -0.32
CA LYS A 361 9.85 -9.82 -0.73
C LYS A 361 8.46 -9.21 -0.91
N GLY A 362 8.02 -8.37 0.02
CA GLY A 362 6.71 -7.72 -0.07
C GLY A 362 6.64 -6.71 -1.21
N VAL A 363 7.65 -5.84 -1.39
CA VAL A 363 7.69 -4.88 -2.50
C VAL A 363 7.64 -5.57 -3.86
N VAL A 364 8.49 -6.58 -4.08
CA VAL A 364 8.53 -7.32 -5.35
C VAL A 364 7.20 -8.04 -5.59
N SER A 365 6.62 -8.66 -4.56
CA SER A 365 5.30 -9.31 -4.70
C SER A 365 4.18 -8.31 -4.97
N GLY A 366 4.21 -7.12 -4.37
CA GLY A 366 3.21 -6.07 -4.54
C GLY A 366 3.19 -5.49 -5.94
N VAL A 367 4.37 -5.14 -6.47
CA VAL A 367 4.55 -4.68 -7.85
C VAL A 367 4.08 -5.74 -8.85
N ARG A 368 4.54 -6.98 -8.67
CA ARG A 368 4.18 -8.12 -9.53
C ARG A 368 2.67 -8.36 -9.52
N ASP A 369 2.04 -8.33 -8.35
CA ASP A 369 0.60 -8.57 -8.21
C ASP A 369 -0.23 -7.56 -9.01
N TYR A 370 0.06 -6.26 -8.86
CA TYR A 370 -0.70 -5.23 -9.56
C TYR A 370 -0.48 -5.30 -11.08
N GLY A 371 0.79 -5.28 -11.52
CA GLY A 371 1.16 -5.27 -12.92
C GLY A 371 0.62 -6.48 -13.69
N ASN A 372 0.70 -7.67 -13.10
CA ASN A 372 0.19 -8.89 -13.72
C ASN A 372 -1.34 -8.89 -13.86
N LYS A 373 -2.07 -8.46 -12.83
CA LYS A 373 -3.55 -8.44 -12.86
C LYS A 373 -4.10 -7.46 -13.88
N VAL A 374 -3.42 -6.33 -14.11
CA VAL A 374 -3.81 -5.35 -15.14
C VAL A 374 -3.22 -5.64 -16.52
N GLY A 375 -2.32 -6.63 -16.64
CA GLY A 375 -1.72 -7.04 -17.90
C GLY A 375 -0.67 -6.07 -18.46
N ILE A 376 0.06 -5.35 -17.58
CA ILE A 376 1.12 -4.42 -17.99
C ILE A 376 2.48 -4.99 -17.54
N PRO A 377 3.39 -5.33 -18.48
CA PRO A 377 4.67 -5.94 -18.13
C PRO A 377 5.64 -4.92 -17.52
N THR A 378 6.39 -5.31 -16.48
CA THR A 378 7.62 -4.60 -16.08
C THR A 378 8.77 -5.06 -16.97
N VAL A 379 9.33 -4.16 -17.79
CA VAL A 379 10.30 -4.52 -18.84
C VAL A 379 11.76 -4.23 -18.47
N ASN A 380 11.98 -3.36 -17.48
CA ASN A 380 13.32 -3.00 -16.99
C ASN A 380 13.26 -2.49 -15.55
N GLY A 381 14.44 -2.31 -14.96
CA GLY A 381 14.55 -1.82 -13.59
C GLY A 381 15.97 -1.86 -13.04
N ALA A 382 16.11 -1.58 -11.75
CA ALA A 382 17.36 -1.74 -11.03
C ALA A 382 17.11 -2.07 -9.56
N VAL A 383 18.05 -2.77 -8.92
CA VAL A 383 18.05 -3.00 -7.48
C VAL A 383 19.38 -2.54 -6.89
N LEU A 384 19.31 -1.68 -5.88
CA LEU A 384 20.47 -1.15 -5.16
C LEU A 384 20.39 -1.55 -3.69
N PHE A 385 21.53 -1.96 -3.13
CA PHE A 385 21.65 -2.26 -1.70
C PHE A 385 22.56 -1.25 -1.00
N HIS A 386 22.08 -0.63 0.07
CA HIS A 386 22.89 0.27 0.90
C HIS A 386 22.34 0.35 2.34
N PRO A 387 23.19 0.32 3.38
CA PRO A 387 22.74 0.38 4.79
C PRO A 387 21.88 1.60 5.14
N GLY A 388 22.05 2.71 4.42
CA GLY A 388 21.25 3.93 4.58
C GLY A 388 19.75 3.76 4.31
N PHE A 389 19.32 2.66 3.69
CA PHE A 389 17.91 2.35 3.41
C PHE A 389 17.24 1.50 4.51
N ILE A 390 17.90 1.30 5.67
CA ILE A 390 17.37 0.42 6.73
C ILE A 390 16.01 0.87 7.26
N GLY A 391 15.83 2.18 7.49
CA GLY A 391 14.59 2.72 8.04
C GLY A 391 13.51 3.00 6.99
N ASN A 392 13.93 3.20 5.73
CA ASN A 392 13.03 3.56 4.64
C ASN A 392 13.63 3.08 3.31
N PRO A 393 13.00 2.12 2.61
CA PRO A 393 13.41 1.74 1.26
C PRO A 393 13.08 2.87 0.29
N LEU A 394 13.71 2.85 -0.89
CA LEU A 394 13.21 3.61 -2.03
C LEU A 394 12.53 2.67 -3.00
N VAL A 395 11.27 2.96 -3.31
CA VAL A 395 10.44 2.15 -4.21
C VAL A 395 9.96 3.08 -5.31
N TYR A 396 10.71 3.12 -6.40
CA TYR A 396 10.36 3.88 -7.59
C TYR A 396 9.52 3.00 -8.52
N CYS A 397 8.35 3.49 -8.90
CA CYS A 397 7.47 2.84 -9.85
C CYS A 397 7.28 3.76 -11.04
N GLY A 398 7.56 3.27 -12.25
CA GLY A 398 7.43 4.02 -13.49
C GLY A 398 6.53 3.32 -14.47
N THR A 399 5.81 4.09 -15.28
CA THR A 399 4.98 3.56 -16.37
C THR A 399 5.17 4.43 -17.61
N ALA A 400 5.30 3.77 -18.76
CA ALA A 400 5.21 4.38 -20.06
C ALA A 400 3.88 4.06 -20.72
N GLY A 401 3.35 5.01 -21.49
CA GLY A 401 2.16 4.82 -22.30
C GLY A 401 2.29 5.44 -23.69
N ILE A 402 1.38 5.06 -24.58
CA ILE A 402 1.24 5.67 -25.91
C ILE A 402 -0.06 6.47 -25.99
N ILE A 403 -0.03 7.58 -26.72
CA ILE A 403 -1.18 8.46 -26.89
C ILE A 403 -1.23 9.02 -28.31
N PRO A 404 -2.39 9.04 -29.00
CA PRO A 404 -2.51 9.68 -30.30
C PRO A 404 -2.11 11.16 -30.23
N ARG A 405 -1.42 11.68 -31.25
CA ARG A 405 -0.93 13.07 -31.27
C ARG A 405 -2.02 14.11 -31.02
N ASN A 406 -3.25 13.85 -31.48
CA ASN A 406 -4.40 14.75 -31.33
C ASN A 406 -5.14 14.61 -29.99
N ARG A 407 -4.64 13.80 -29.05
CA ARG A 407 -5.25 13.53 -27.74
C ARG A 407 -4.38 14.01 -26.57
N CYS A 408 -3.25 14.67 -26.83
CA CYS A 408 -2.27 15.02 -25.80
C CYS A 408 -2.69 16.11 -24.82
N PHE A 409 -3.70 16.92 -25.16
CA PHE A 409 -4.13 18.06 -24.35
C PHE A 409 -5.56 17.87 -23.89
N LYS A 410 -5.80 18.15 -22.61
CA LYS A 410 -7.14 18.18 -22.02
C LYS A 410 -7.93 19.36 -22.60
N LYS A 411 -9.21 19.14 -22.87
CA LYS A 411 -10.20 20.21 -23.03
C LYS A 411 -10.94 20.29 -21.70
N VAL A 412 -10.66 21.33 -20.91
CA VAL A 412 -11.31 21.57 -19.63
C VAL A 412 -12.27 22.74 -19.80
#